data_AF-A0A8D8Z5V6-F1
#
_entry.id   AF-A0A8D8Z5V6-F1
#
_cell.length_a   1.000
_cell.length_b   1.000
_cell.length_c   1.000
_cell.angle_alpha   90.00
_cell.angle_beta   90.00
_cell.angle_gamma   90.00
#
_symmetry.space_group_name_H-M   'P 1'
#
loop_
_entity.id
_entity.type
_entity.pdbx_description
1 polymer ?
#
loop_
_entity_poly.entity_id
_entity_poly.type
_entity_poly.pdbx_seq_one_letter_code
_entity_poly.pdbx_strand_id
1 'polypeptide(L)'
;MQSGTENRGVAWSGGGQKDWRTFRTMPNILKQFNPRLFGYSLSDSFTTHRNSQFNVAEIGAMSKDLMSMARELVKRIKNDPRTDLKQHWKLITIMIGSNDFC
;
A
#
# COMPACT_ATOMS: atom_id res chain seq x y z
N MET A 1 1.78 9.08 -21.18
CA MET A 1 0.71 10.01 -20.72
C MET A 1 -0.17 9.20 -19.76
N GLN A 2 -0.05 9.39 -18.44
CA GLN A 2 -0.94 8.75 -17.46
C GLN A 2 -1.79 9.87 -16.84
N SER A 3 -3.07 9.94 -17.19
CA SER A 3 -3.96 11.09 -16.97
C SER A 3 -4.85 10.98 -15.73
N GLY A 4 -4.66 9.98 -14.86
CA GLY A 4 -5.48 9.76 -13.67
C GLY A 4 -4.67 9.89 -12.39
N THR A 5 -5.15 10.66 -11.42
CA THR A 5 -4.57 10.71 -10.07
C THR A 5 -5.01 9.47 -9.30
N GLU A 6 -4.08 8.61 -8.90
CA GLU A 6 -4.40 7.48 -8.02
C GLU A 6 -4.26 7.88 -6.55
N ASN A 7 -5.40 7.94 -5.85
CA ASN A 7 -5.56 8.43 -4.48
C ASN A 7 -5.02 7.45 -3.40
N ARG A 8 -3.84 6.87 -3.63
CA ARG A 8 -3.22 5.84 -2.78
C ARG A 8 -2.99 6.32 -1.36
N GLY A 9 -2.63 7.59 -1.18
CA GLY A 9 -2.37 8.21 0.12
C GLY A 9 -3.59 8.23 1.05
N VAL A 10 -4.81 8.15 0.50
CA VAL A 10 -6.07 8.19 1.26
C VAL A 10 -6.86 6.87 1.18
N ALA A 11 -6.29 5.82 0.56
CA ALA A 11 -6.91 4.51 0.52
C ALA A 11 -7.09 3.94 1.93
N TRP A 12 -8.29 3.41 2.24
CA TRP A 12 -8.64 2.99 3.60
C TRP A 12 -7.68 1.95 4.20
N SER A 13 -7.18 1.00 3.39
CA SER A 13 -6.35 -0.12 3.85
C SER A 13 -4.86 0.22 3.99
N GLY A 14 -4.36 1.16 3.17
CA GLY A 14 -2.91 1.37 3.00
C GLY A 14 -2.46 2.81 2.86
N GLY A 15 -3.37 3.79 2.90
CA GLY A 15 -3.04 5.21 2.82
C GLY A 15 -2.58 5.78 4.17
N GLY A 16 -1.56 6.63 4.17
CA GLY A 16 -1.07 7.33 5.37
C GLY A 16 -0.86 8.82 5.17
N GLN A 17 -1.48 9.40 4.14
CA GLN A 17 -1.49 10.84 3.91
C GLN A 17 -2.13 11.56 5.11
N LYS A 18 -1.53 12.67 5.54
CA LYS A 18 -1.95 13.48 6.71
C LYS A 18 -2.11 12.63 7.98
N ASP A 19 -3.24 12.73 8.70
CA ASP A 19 -3.49 12.07 9.98
C ASP A 19 -4.89 11.43 10.03
N TRP A 20 -5.21 10.73 11.14
CA TRP A 20 -6.48 10.04 11.29
C TRP A 20 -7.68 10.97 11.45
N ARG A 21 -7.45 12.23 11.84
CA ARG A 21 -8.50 13.25 11.97
C ARG A 21 -8.92 13.77 10.61
N THR A 22 -7.99 13.82 9.66
CA THR A 22 -8.25 14.24 8.28
C THR A 22 -8.69 13.08 7.41
N PHE A 23 -7.97 11.96 7.44
CA PHE A 23 -8.25 10.76 6.66
C PHE A 23 -8.23 9.53 7.56
N ARG A 24 -9.42 8.94 7.77
CA ARG A 24 -9.62 7.75 8.60
C ARG A 24 -9.21 6.48 7.85
N THR A 25 -7.92 6.35 7.59
CA THR A 25 -7.31 5.14 7.05
C THR A 25 -6.76 4.28 8.18
N MET A 26 -6.67 2.98 7.92
CA MET A 26 -6.12 2.01 8.85
C MET A 26 -4.68 2.39 9.28
N PRO A 27 -3.74 2.75 8.38
CA PRO A 27 -2.40 3.18 8.81
C PRO A 27 -2.40 4.46 9.67
N ASN A 28 -3.29 5.42 9.37
CA ASN A 28 -3.37 6.66 10.14
C ASN A 28 -3.86 6.43 11.58
N ILE A 29 -4.73 5.44 11.79
CA ILE A 29 -5.15 5.02 13.13
C ILE A 29 -4.00 4.27 13.82
N LEU A 30 -3.39 3.29 13.15
CA LEU A 30 -2.33 2.46 13.73
C LEU A 30 -1.09 3.27 14.14
N LYS A 31 -0.73 4.33 13.39
CA LYS A 31 0.41 5.18 13.75
C LYS A 31 0.21 6.00 15.02
N GLN A 32 -1.02 6.14 15.53
CA GLN A 32 -1.26 6.73 16.86
C GLN A 32 -0.71 5.82 17.97
N PHE A 33 -0.74 4.51 17.76
CA PHE A 33 -0.29 3.51 18.73
C PHE A 33 1.15 3.08 18.47
N ASN A 34 1.62 3.16 17.21
CA ASN A 34 3.00 2.89 16.82
C ASN A 34 3.55 3.98 15.89
N PRO A 35 4.25 5.00 16.43
CA PRO A 35 4.84 6.07 15.64
C PRO A 35 5.92 5.59 14.64
N ARG A 36 6.47 4.38 14.82
CA ARG A 36 7.48 3.79 13.91
C ARG A 36 6.86 3.01 12.75
N LEU A 37 5.54 3.03 12.59
CA LEU A 37 4.85 2.37 11.49
C LEU A 37 5.31 2.95 10.13
N PHE A 38 5.54 2.09 9.16
CA PHE A 38 5.89 2.47 7.79
C PHE A 38 5.30 1.48 6.78
N GLY A 39 5.45 1.78 5.48
CA GLY A 39 4.97 0.94 4.38
C GLY A 39 3.64 1.39 3.74
N TYR A 40 2.92 2.30 4.40
CA TYR A 40 1.71 2.95 3.88
C TYR A 40 2.04 4.02 2.81
N SER A 41 1.13 4.27 1.88
CA SER A 41 1.32 5.28 0.84
C SER A 41 1.28 6.71 1.41
N LEU A 42 2.20 7.55 0.97
CA LEU A 42 2.44 8.89 1.55
C LEU A 42 1.59 10.00 0.92
N SER A 43 1.21 9.83 -0.35
CA SER A 43 0.42 10.78 -1.13
C SER A 43 -0.33 10.06 -2.24
N ASP A 44 -1.06 10.82 -3.06
CA ASP A 44 -1.46 10.36 -4.38
C ASP A 44 -0.21 9.94 -5.17
N SER A 45 -0.26 8.73 -5.72
CA SER A 45 0.91 8.08 -6.30
C SER A 45 0.52 6.86 -7.11
N PHE A 46 1.19 6.67 -8.25
CA PHE A 46 1.24 5.38 -8.95
C PHE A 46 2.14 4.39 -8.22
N THR A 47 2.00 3.10 -8.49
CA THR A 47 2.82 2.04 -7.89
C THR A 47 4.32 2.18 -8.18
N THR A 48 4.69 2.85 -9.28
CA THR A 48 6.08 3.12 -9.65
C THR A 48 6.71 4.26 -8.85
N HIS A 49 5.89 5.11 -8.24
CA HIS A 49 6.37 6.23 -7.45
C HIS A 49 6.84 5.75 -6.07
N ARG A 50 7.90 6.38 -5.55
CA ARG A 50 8.41 6.13 -4.19
C ARG A 50 7.34 6.33 -3.12
N ASN A 51 6.41 7.26 -3.34
CA ASN A 51 5.33 7.56 -2.40
C ASN A 51 4.30 6.43 -2.25
N SER A 52 4.26 5.45 -3.17
CA SER A 52 3.41 4.25 -3.01
C SER A 52 3.88 3.33 -1.89
N GLN A 53 5.17 3.39 -1.53
CA GLN A 53 5.81 2.53 -0.54
C GLN A 53 5.57 1.03 -0.86
N PHE A 54 4.90 0.29 0.03
CA PHE A 54 4.58 -1.13 -0.17
C PHE A 54 3.23 -1.36 -0.82
N ASN A 55 2.52 -0.30 -1.22
CA ASN A 55 1.24 -0.45 -1.91
C ASN A 55 1.47 -0.73 -3.40
N VAL A 56 1.27 -2.00 -3.77
CA VAL A 56 1.36 -2.53 -5.14
C VAL A 56 0.00 -2.81 -5.77
N ALA A 57 -1.10 -2.37 -5.15
CA ALA A 57 -2.42 -2.49 -5.75
C ALA A 57 -2.45 -1.71 -7.07
N GLU A 58 -3.16 -2.19 -8.08
CA GLU A 58 -3.28 -1.55 -9.39
C GLU A 58 -4.75 -1.48 -9.81
N ILE A 59 -5.12 -0.38 -10.48
CA ILE A 59 -6.45 -0.28 -11.10
C ILE A 59 -6.55 -1.34 -12.19
N GLY A 60 -7.67 -2.06 -12.24
CA GLY A 60 -7.92 -3.10 -13.24
C GLY A 60 -7.20 -4.43 -12.99
N ALA A 61 -6.44 -4.58 -11.89
CA ALA A 61 -5.83 -5.85 -11.53
C ALA A 61 -6.90 -6.94 -11.33
N MET A 62 -6.62 -8.13 -11.84
CA MET A 62 -7.44 -9.34 -11.71
C MET A 62 -6.74 -10.38 -10.83
N SER A 63 -7.47 -11.43 -10.46
CA SER A 63 -6.93 -12.54 -9.65
C SER A 63 -5.71 -13.21 -10.31
N LYS A 64 -5.64 -13.22 -11.65
CA LYS A 64 -4.49 -13.73 -12.41
C LYS A 64 -3.20 -12.94 -12.17
N ASP A 65 -3.30 -11.67 -11.77
CA ASP A 65 -2.14 -10.78 -11.56
C ASP A 65 -1.56 -10.91 -10.15
N LEU A 66 -2.30 -11.53 -9.21
CA LEU A 66 -1.97 -11.59 -7.78
C LEU A 66 -0.58 -12.16 -7.51
N MET A 67 -0.17 -13.20 -8.27
CA MET A 67 1.14 -13.81 -8.12
C MET A 67 2.28 -12.84 -8.45
N SER A 68 2.11 -12.02 -9.49
CA SER A 68 3.09 -11.00 -9.89
C SER A 68 3.18 -9.90 -8.82
N MET A 69 2.02 -9.40 -8.38
CA MET A 69 1.93 -8.37 -7.34
C MET A 69 2.55 -8.83 -6.01
N ALA A 70 2.30 -10.08 -5.59
CA ALA A 70 2.88 -10.65 -4.39
C ALA A 70 4.42 -10.72 -4.46
N ARG A 71 4.97 -11.13 -5.61
CA ARG A 71 6.43 -11.14 -5.83
C ARG A 71 7.02 -9.74 -5.75
N GLU A 72 6.37 -8.76 -6.35
CA GLU A 72 6.81 -7.36 -6.31
C GLU A 72 6.74 -6.80 -4.88
N LEU A 73 5.67 -7.06 -4.13
CA LEU A 73 5.57 -6.68 -2.72
C LEU A 73 6.71 -7.28 -1.90
N VAL A 74 6.94 -8.59 -2.01
CA VAL A 74 8.02 -9.29 -1.29
C VAL A 74 9.38 -8.71 -1.66
N LYS A 75 9.61 -8.41 -2.94
CA LYS A 75 10.84 -7.77 -3.41
C LYS A 75 11.02 -6.38 -2.78
N ARG A 76 9.99 -5.54 -2.75
CA ARG A 76 10.04 -4.21 -2.11
C ARG A 76 10.35 -4.30 -0.63
N ILE A 77 9.67 -5.19 0.10
CA ILE A 77 9.89 -5.41 1.53
C ILE A 77 11.33 -5.88 1.81
N LYS A 78 11.85 -6.82 1.00
CA LYS A 78 13.22 -7.34 1.14
C LYS A 78 14.29 -6.30 0.86
N ASN A 79 14.04 -5.39 -0.07
CA ASN A 79 15.00 -4.37 -0.50
C ASN A 79 14.90 -3.06 0.30
N ASP A 80 13.91 -2.92 1.18
CA ASP A 80 13.76 -1.72 2.01
C ASP A 80 14.65 -1.83 3.25
N PRO A 81 15.64 -0.94 3.44
CA PRO A 81 16.58 -1.01 4.55
C PRO A 81 15.92 -0.79 5.92
N ARG A 82 14.69 -0.26 5.97
CA ARG A 82 13.92 -0.08 7.21
C ARG A 82 13.30 -1.40 7.70
N THR A 83 13.31 -2.45 6.89
CA THR A 83 12.60 -3.70 7.18
C THR A 83 13.50 -4.75 7.82
N ASP A 84 13.12 -5.19 9.02
CA ASP A 84 13.55 -6.49 9.53
C ASP A 84 12.50 -7.57 9.15
N LEU A 85 12.87 -8.42 8.19
CA LEU A 85 12.02 -9.49 7.70
C LEU A 85 11.66 -10.54 8.75
N LYS A 86 12.48 -10.72 9.78
CA LYS A 86 12.24 -11.74 10.82
C LYS A 86 11.53 -11.15 12.03
N GLN A 87 11.85 -9.91 12.41
CA GLN A 87 11.39 -9.33 13.68
C GLN A 87 10.19 -8.41 13.55
N HIS A 88 10.03 -7.68 12.44
CA HIS A 88 8.89 -6.78 12.31
C HIS A 88 7.59 -7.58 12.10
N TRP A 89 6.52 -7.16 12.75
CA TRP A 89 5.18 -7.62 12.36
C TRP A 89 4.79 -6.98 11.03
N LYS A 90 3.96 -7.67 10.24
CA LYS A 90 3.45 -7.17 8.96
C LYS A 90 1.94 -7.38 8.91
N LEU A 91 1.22 -6.37 8.44
CA LEU A 91 -0.19 -6.46 8.10
C LEU A 91 -0.30 -6.32 6.58
N ILE A 92 -0.85 -7.34 5.92
CA ILE A 92 -1.00 -7.39 4.46
C ILE A 92 -2.48 -7.47 4.13
N THR A 93 -2.97 -6.53 3.33
CA THR A 93 -4.35 -6.50 2.85
C THR A 93 -4.40 -6.91 1.38
N ILE A 94 -5.22 -7.91 1.04
CA ILE A 94 -5.46 -8.35 -0.33
C ILE A 94 -6.92 -8.08 -0.65
N MET A 95 -7.17 -7.26 -1.67
CA MET A 95 -8.51 -6.96 -2.18
C MET A 95 -8.47 -7.08 -3.70
N ILE A 96 -8.87 -8.25 -4.20
CA ILE A 96 -8.87 -8.64 -5.61
C ILE A 96 -10.17 -9.41 -5.87
N GLY A 97 -10.68 -9.40 -7.11
CA GLY A 97 -11.91 -10.10 -7.46
C GLY A 97 -12.93 -9.26 -8.21
N SER A 98 -13.02 -7.94 -7.94
CA SER A 98 -14.04 -7.09 -8.58
C SER A 98 -13.88 -7.05 -10.10
N ASN A 99 -12.65 -6.93 -10.60
CA ASN A 99 -12.36 -6.90 -12.04
C ASN A 99 -12.40 -8.28 -12.69
N ASP A 100 -12.42 -9.38 -11.92
CA ASP A 100 -12.59 -10.72 -12.48
C ASP A 100 -14.04 -10.94 -12.96
N PHE A 101 -15.00 -10.16 -12.44
CA PHE A 101 -16.42 -10.21 -12.81
C PHE A 101 -16.84 -9.11 -13.80
N CYS A 102 -16.01 -8.08 -14.01
CA CYS A 102 -16.33 -6.94 -14.88
C CYS A 102 -16.11 -7.23 -16.37
#